data_AF-A0A177FVU8-F1
#
_entry.id   AF-A0A177FVU8-F1
#
_cell.length_a   1.000
_cell.length_b   1.000
_cell.length_c   1.000
_cell.angle_alpha   90.00
_cell.angle_beta   90.00
_cell.angle_gamma   90.00
#
_symmetry.space_group_name_H-M   'P 1'
#
loop_
_entity.id
_entity.type
_entity.pdbx_description
1 polymer ?
#
loop_
_entity_poly.entity_id
_entity_poly.type
_entity_poly.pdbx_seq_one_letter_code
_entity_poly.pdbx_strand_id
1 'polypeptide(L)'
;MPTLHLWQTNRDFPINMELTRLGLTHGFAPYWSAAVNSLPNPVRIAPVEFGADIKPFHFLSKRDWYKQGGNFVLCDTSAQAAQAQVRFGPARKVEPVDGHILLVWDKTITLPD
;
A
#
# COMPACT_ATOMS: atom_id res chain seq x y z
N MET A 1 23.81 3.90 -21.22
CA MET A 1 22.52 3.77 -20.51
C MET A 1 22.36 4.99 -19.63
N PRO A 2 21.33 5.85 -19.79
CA PRO A 2 21.14 6.96 -18.86
C PRO A 2 20.69 6.38 -17.52
N THR A 3 21.50 6.56 -16.48
CA THR A 3 21.15 6.23 -15.11
C THR A 3 20.12 7.26 -14.66
N LEU A 4 18.83 6.93 -14.81
CA LEU A 4 17.75 7.72 -14.25
C LEU A 4 17.97 7.72 -12.72
N HIS A 5 18.41 8.84 -12.16
CA HIS A 5 18.54 8.99 -10.71
C HIS A 5 17.13 9.03 -10.11
N LEU A 6 16.57 7.87 -9.79
CA LEU A 6 15.24 7.66 -9.20
C LEU A 6 14.95 8.64 -8.04
N TRP A 7 15.99 9.04 -7.31
CA TRP A 7 15.94 10.01 -6.21
C TRP A 7 15.43 11.41 -6.60
N GLN A 8 15.71 11.88 -7.82
CA GLN A 8 15.28 13.21 -8.28
C GLN A 8 13.81 13.20 -8.75
N THR A 9 13.33 12.09 -9.31
CA THR A 9 11.92 11.91 -9.72
C THR A 9 11.00 11.61 -8.53
N ASN A 10 11.51 11.03 -7.44
CA ASN A 10 10.70 10.63 -6.28
C ASN A 10 10.33 11.77 -5.31
N ARG A 11 10.88 12.98 -5.46
CA ARG A 11 10.51 14.12 -4.57
C ARG A 11 9.05 14.51 -4.69
N ASP A 12 8.43 14.23 -5.83
CA ASP A 12 7.00 14.45 -6.08
C ASP A 12 6.14 13.27 -5.62
N PHE A 13 6.74 12.22 -5.01
CA PHE A 13 6.05 11.02 -4.55
C PHE A 13 6.41 10.70 -3.08
N PRO A 14 5.90 11.47 -2.11
CA PRO A 14 6.24 11.31 -0.69
C PRO A 14 5.91 9.91 -0.14
N ILE A 15 4.81 9.32 -0.60
CA ILE A 15 4.43 7.93 -0.25
C ILE A 15 5.51 6.95 -0.69
N ASN A 16 5.98 7.05 -1.93
CA ASN A 16 7.01 6.15 -2.46
C ASN A 16 8.34 6.26 -1.70
N MET A 17 8.72 7.49 -1.34
CA MET A 17 9.90 7.73 -0.51
C MET A 17 9.75 7.07 0.86
N GLU A 18 8.59 7.19 1.49
CA GLU A 18 8.35 6.64 2.82
C GLU A 18 8.32 5.10 2.81
N LEU A 19 7.64 4.50 1.83
CA LEU A 19 7.65 3.05 1.64
C LEU A 19 9.08 2.51 1.44
N THR A 20 9.90 3.21 0.66
CA THR A 20 11.32 2.86 0.45
C THR A 20 12.15 3.01 1.71
N ARG A 21 11.97 4.12 2.46
CA ARG A 21 12.66 4.40 3.72
C ARG A 21 12.40 3.31 4.76
N LEU A 22 11.20 2.76 4.76
CA LEU A 22 10.77 1.68 5.64
C LEU A 22 11.12 0.28 5.12
N GLY A 23 11.71 0.16 3.93
CA GLY A 23 12.07 -1.13 3.32
C GLY A 23 10.84 -1.98 2.95
N LEU A 24 9.68 -1.36 2.74
CA LEU A 24 8.45 -2.04 2.36
C LEU A 24 8.51 -2.43 0.89
N THR A 25 7.87 -3.53 0.52
CA THR A 25 7.92 -4.06 -0.86
C THR A 25 6.57 -4.43 -1.43
N HIS A 26 5.61 -4.82 -0.58
CA HIS A 26 4.29 -5.30 -0.97
C HIS A 26 3.23 -4.83 0.03
N GLY A 27 2.13 -4.27 -0.46
CA GLY A 27 1.03 -3.84 0.38
C GLY A 27 -0.23 -3.57 -0.40
N PHE A 28 -1.20 -2.95 0.29
CA PHE A 28 -2.54 -2.72 -0.24
C PHE A 28 -2.93 -1.26 -0.15
N ALA A 29 -3.77 -0.78 -1.06
CA ALA A 29 -4.37 0.55 -0.99
C ALA A 29 -5.69 0.61 -1.78
N PRO A 30 -6.58 1.59 -1.53
CA PRO A 30 -7.68 1.89 -2.44
C PRO A 30 -7.20 2.05 -3.88
N TYR A 31 -8.05 1.73 -4.86
CA TYR A 31 -7.67 1.66 -6.28
C TYR A 31 -6.92 2.91 -6.77
N TRP A 32 -7.45 4.11 -6.52
CA TRP A 32 -6.84 5.35 -6.99
C TRP A 32 -5.48 5.62 -6.34
N SER A 33 -5.36 5.36 -5.04
CA SER A 33 -4.12 5.53 -4.28
C SER A 33 -3.06 4.52 -4.71
N ALA A 34 -3.45 3.28 -5.01
CA ALA A 34 -2.57 2.28 -5.60
C ALA A 34 -2.12 2.69 -7.02
N ALA A 35 -3.03 3.19 -7.85
CA ALA A 35 -2.74 3.57 -9.23
C ALA A 35 -1.75 4.74 -9.33
N VAL A 36 -1.97 5.82 -8.58
CA VAL A 36 -1.09 7.00 -8.56
C VAL A 36 0.33 6.66 -8.08
N ASN A 37 0.45 5.74 -7.12
CA ASN A 37 1.74 5.40 -6.52
C ASN A 37 2.44 4.19 -7.19
N SER A 38 1.93 3.73 -8.35
CA SER A 38 2.46 2.54 -9.05
C SER A 38 3.67 2.79 -9.96
N LEU A 39 4.11 4.04 -10.14
CA LEU A 39 5.22 4.44 -11.01
C LEU A 39 6.19 5.39 -10.26
N PRO A 40 7.53 5.34 -10.41
CA PRO A 40 8.44 4.25 -10.78
C PRO A 40 9.02 3.60 -9.52
N ASN A 41 8.18 3.00 -8.68
CA ASN A 41 8.60 2.42 -7.41
C ASN A 41 8.70 0.88 -7.52
N PRO A 42 9.79 0.22 -7.04
CA PRO A 42 9.80 -1.24 -6.90
C PRO A 42 8.73 -1.77 -5.94
N VAL A 43 8.14 -0.91 -5.09
CA VAL A 43 7.08 -1.30 -4.17
C VAL A 43 5.79 -1.59 -4.92
N ARG A 44 5.28 -2.81 -4.77
CA ARG A 44 3.98 -3.23 -5.30
C ARG A 44 2.88 -2.81 -4.33
N ILE A 45 1.94 -2.01 -4.83
CA ILE A 45 0.72 -1.64 -4.10
C ILE A 45 -0.46 -2.27 -4.83
N ALA A 46 -1.07 -3.27 -4.21
CA ALA A 46 -2.23 -3.96 -4.79
C ALA A 46 -3.54 -3.24 -4.43
N PRO A 47 -4.40 -2.95 -5.42
CA PRO A 47 -5.63 -2.22 -5.16
C PRO A 47 -6.63 -3.08 -4.36
N VAL A 48 -7.33 -2.47 -3.41
CA VAL A 48 -8.37 -3.12 -2.60
C VAL A 48 -9.62 -2.27 -2.54
N GLU A 49 -10.76 -2.91 -2.30
CA GLU A 49 -12.01 -2.24 -2.01
C GLU A 49 -12.28 -2.27 -0.51
N PHE A 50 -12.64 -1.11 0.04
CA PHE A 50 -13.17 -1.00 1.40
C PHE A 50 -14.70 -0.97 1.31
N GLY A 51 -15.34 -2.09 1.66
CA GLY A 51 -16.79 -2.21 1.81
C GLY A 51 -17.13 -2.77 3.19
N ALA A 52 -18.07 -3.72 3.26
CA ALA A 52 -18.34 -4.47 4.49
C ALA A 52 -17.11 -5.26 5.00
N ASP A 53 -16.24 -5.68 4.08
CA ASP A 53 -14.91 -6.23 4.36
C ASP A 53 -13.91 -5.61 3.36
N ILE A 54 -12.61 -5.81 3.62
CA ILE A 54 -11.53 -5.42 2.71
C ILE A 54 -11.32 -6.56 1.71
N LYS A 55 -11.46 -6.26 0.41
CA LYS A 55 -11.40 -7.28 -0.65
C LYS A 55 -10.44 -6.90 -1.79
N PRO A 56 -9.85 -7.88 -2.47
CA PRO A 56 -9.08 -7.63 -3.69
C PRO A 56 -9.91 -6.91 -4.77
N PHE A 57 -9.32 -5.91 -5.42
CA PHE A 57 -9.93 -5.26 -6.60
C PHE A 57 -9.52 -5.97 -7.88
N HIS A 58 -10.27 -6.99 -8.33
CA HIS A 58 -9.86 -7.85 -9.46
C HIS A 58 -10.05 -7.26 -10.87
N PHE A 59 -10.74 -6.12 -11.03
CA PHE A 59 -11.10 -5.61 -12.36
C PHE A 59 -9.87 -5.10 -13.15
N LEU A 60 -8.91 -4.44 -12.49
CA LEU A 60 -7.73 -3.84 -13.12
C LEU A 60 -6.41 -4.20 -12.42
N SER A 61 -6.35 -5.34 -11.74
CA SER A 61 -5.17 -5.81 -11.02
C SER A 61 -4.79 -7.23 -11.39
N LYS A 62 -3.50 -7.55 -11.29
CA LYS A 62 -3.03 -8.93 -11.48
C LYS A 62 -3.33 -9.73 -10.23
N ARG A 63 -4.04 -10.86 -10.37
CA ARG A 63 -4.39 -11.75 -9.24
C ARG A 63 -3.18 -12.21 -8.41
N ASP A 64 -2.03 -12.40 -9.05
CA ASP A 64 -0.80 -12.81 -8.36
C ASP A 64 -0.27 -11.77 -7.36
N TRP A 65 -0.79 -10.54 -7.39
CA TRP A 65 -0.43 -9.51 -6.41
C TRP A 65 -0.99 -9.82 -5.03
N TYR A 66 -2.09 -10.57 -4.94
CA TYR A 66 -2.72 -10.91 -3.66
C TYR A 66 -2.16 -12.21 -3.07
N LYS A 67 -1.64 -13.12 -3.91
CA LYS A 67 -1.07 -14.41 -3.48
C LYS A 67 0.12 -14.29 -2.53
N GLN A 68 0.93 -13.25 -2.70
CA GLN A 68 2.12 -13.03 -1.88
C GLN A 68 1.80 -12.29 -0.57
N GLY A 69 0.59 -11.76 -0.44
CA GLY A 69 0.23 -10.85 0.63
C GLY A 69 1.01 -9.53 0.58
N GLY A 70 0.98 -8.82 1.69
CA GLY A 70 1.75 -7.61 1.90
C GLY A 70 2.02 -7.39 3.39
N ASN A 71 2.70 -6.31 3.75
CA ASN A 71 2.94 -5.96 5.15
C ASN A 71 2.52 -4.53 5.49
N PHE A 72 1.87 -3.83 4.56
CA PHE A 72 1.31 -2.51 4.80
C PHE A 72 -0.03 -2.31 4.11
N VAL A 73 -0.79 -1.34 4.62
CA VAL A 73 -2.00 -0.81 4.00
C VAL A 73 -1.90 0.71 3.99
N LEU A 74 -2.09 1.32 2.84
CA LEU A 74 -2.26 2.76 2.69
C LEU A 74 -3.76 3.07 2.67
N CYS A 75 -4.22 3.91 3.60
CA CYS A 75 -5.63 4.28 3.74
C CYS A 75 -5.84 5.76 3.44
N ASP A 76 -6.94 6.09 2.77
CA ASP A 76 -7.33 7.46 2.45
C ASP A 76 -8.04 8.13 3.64
N THR A 77 -8.60 7.33 4.55
CA THR A 77 -9.38 7.82 5.69
C THR A 77 -9.09 7.06 6.98
N SER A 78 -9.39 7.68 8.12
CA SER A 78 -9.31 7.06 9.45
C SER A 78 -10.26 5.86 9.60
N ALA A 79 -11.42 5.90 8.95
CA ALA A 79 -12.38 4.79 8.95
C ALA A 79 -11.80 3.53 8.28
N GLN A 80 -11.15 3.70 7.11
CA GLN A 80 -10.44 2.62 6.44
C GLN A 80 -9.29 2.08 7.31
N ALA A 81 -8.53 2.96 7.96
CA ALA A 81 -7.44 2.57 8.84
C ALA A 81 -7.93 1.76 10.05
N ALA A 82 -9.04 2.18 10.67
CA ALA A 82 -9.67 1.43 11.75
C ALA A 82 -10.14 0.05 11.28
N GLN A 83 -10.80 -0.03 10.12
CA GLN A 83 -11.25 -1.30 9.53
C GLN A 83 -10.08 -2.25 9.24
N ALA A 84 -8.96 -1.75 8.70
CA ALA A 84 -7.77 -2.56 8.45
C ALA A 84 -7.16 -3.12 9.73
N GLN A 85 -7.11 -2.33 10.81
CA GLN A 85 -6.64 -2.81 12.10
C GLN A 85 -7.59 -3.82 12.76
N VAL A 86 -8.91 -3.69 12.56
CA VAL A 86 -9.87 -4.72 12.98
C VAL A 86 -9.63 -6.03 12.21
N ARG A 87 -9.42 -5.95 10.89
CA ARG A 87 -9.27 -7.13 10.02
C ARG A 87 -7.96 -7.88 10.23
N PHE A 88 -6.85 -7.15 10.36
CA PHE A 88 -5.51 -7.72 10.38
C PHE A 88 -4.86 -7.73 11.77
N GLY A 89 -5.51 -7.13 12.77
CA GLY A 89 -4.95 -6.85 14.08
C GLY A 89 -4.21 -5.50 14.10
N PRO A 90 -3.79 -5.03 15.29
CA PRO A 90 -3.14 -3.73 15.43
C PRO A 90 -1.87 -3.66 14.58
N ALA A 91 -1.70 -2.52 13.91
CA ALA A 91 -0.48 -2.24 13.17
C ALA A 91 0.66 -1.94 14.15
N ARG A 92 1.87 -2.37 13.81
CA ARG A 92 3.09 -2.01 14.57
C ARG A 92 3.41 -0.52 14.39
N LYS A 93 3.10 0.03 13.21
CA LYS A 93 3.30 1.44 12.89
C LYS A 93 2.05 2.03 12.25
N VAL A 94 1.71 3.25 12.66
CA VAL A 94 0.66 4.08 12.08
C VAL A 94 1.26 5.44 11.83
N GLU A 95 1.29 5.89 10.57
CA GLU A 95 2.00 7.12 10.20
C GLU A 95 1.21 7.89 9.14
N PRO A 96 0.93 9.19 9.34
CA PRO A 96 0.36 10.01 8.28
C PRO A 96 1.43 10.29 7.21
N VAL A 97 1.07 10.13 5.93
CA VAL A 97 1.94 10.42 4.80
C VAL A 97 1.10 10.95 3.64
N ASP A 98 1.39 12.19 3.21
CA ASP A 98 0.77 12.81 2.03
C ASP A 98 -0.78 12.74 2.01
N GLY A 99 -1.41 13.09 3.13
CA GLY A 99 -2.87 13.03 3.28
C GLY A 99 -3.45 11.61 3.46
N HIS A 100 -2.61 10.58 3.46
CA HIS A 100 -2.98 9.19 3.72
C HIS A 100 -2.53 8.75 5.11
N ILE A 101 -3.00 7.58 5.53
CA ILE A 101 -2.58 6.87 6.73
C ILE A 101 -1.90 5.57 6.31
N LEU A 102 -0.60 5.47 6.56
CA LEU A 102 0.18 4.25 6.35
C LEU A 102 0.13 3.39 7.60
N LEU A 103 -0.32 2.15 7.44
CA LEU A 103 -0.32 1.11 8.47
C LEU A 103 0.71 0.05 8.10
N VAL A 104 1.56 -0.37 9.05
CA VAL A 104 2.62 -1.36 8.82
C VAL A 104 2.57 -2.46 9.87
N TRP A 105 2.72 -3.71 9.45
CA TRP A 105 2.77 -4.90 10.30
C TRP A 105 4.13 -5.61 10.20
N ASP A 106 4.55 -6.26 11.29
CA ASP A 106 5.74 -7.15 11.30
C ASP A 106 5.43 -8.57 10.77
N LYS A 107 4.20 -8.79 10.31
CA LYS A 107 3.74 -10.04 9.71
C LYS A 107 3.21 -9.78 8.31
N THR A 108 3.21 -10.81 7.48
CA THR A 108 2.49 -10.79 6.21
C THR A 108 0.99 -10.86 6.47
N ILE A 109 0.26 -9.90 5.91
CA ILE A 109 -1.19 -9.85 5.86
C ILE A 109 -1.66 -10.31 4.49
N THR A 110 -2.71 -11.12 4.47
CA THR A 110 -3.27 -11.69 3.26
C THR A 110 -4.75 -11.34 3.14
N LEU A 111 -5.20 -11.22 1.90
CA LEU A 111 -6.61 -11.10 1.58
C LEU A 111 -7.11 -12.45 1.08
N PRO A 112 -8.36 -12.84 1.40
CA PRO A 112 -8.98 -13.99 0.75
C PRO A 112 -9.10 -13.71 -0.75
N ASP A 113 -8.78 -14.72 -1.56
CA ASP A 113 -9.05 -14.74 -3.01
C ASP A 113 -10.57 -14.76 -3.28
#